data_AF-A0A355C750-F1
#
_entry.id   AF-A0A355C750-F1
#
_cell.length_a   1.000
_cell.length_b   1.000
_cell.length_c   1.000
_cell.angle_alpha   90.00
_cell.angle_beta   90.00
_cell.angle_gamma   90.00
#
_symmetry.space_group_name_H-M   'P 1'
#
loop_
_entity.id
_entity.type
_entity.pdbx_description
1 polymer ?
#
loop_
_entity_poly.entity_id
_entity_poly.type
_entity_poly.pdbx_seq_one_letter_code
_entity_poly.pdbx_strand_id
1 'polypeptide(L)'
;ARIAAPRRRAFWERFFDGPIAETFLAGDEAGARAATAAALNRPQTEKPEGVVHIVGAGPGDPELLTLKALRLIQDADVILYDRLVGEGVLNLARRDALRLYVGKAKADHAAPQ
;
A
#
# COMPACT_ATOMS: atom_id res chain seq x y z
N ALA A 1 -2.96 22.65 5.46
CA ALA A 1 -3.65 21.74 4.52
C ALA A 1 -3.67 20.34 5.10
N ARG A 2 -4.80 19.60 5.05
CA ARG A 2 -4.88 18.20 5.47
C ARG A 2 -4.89 17.31 4.22
N ILE A 3 -3.87 16.46 4.04
CA ILE A 3 -3.90 15.40 3.03
C ILE A 3 -4.81 14.28 3.53
N ALA A 4 -5.73 13.79 2.69
CA ALA A 4 -6.62 12.69 3.01
C ALA A 4 -5.86 11.41 3.40
N ALA A 5 -6.39 10.60 4.31
CA ALA A 5 -5.71 9.45 4.90
C ALA A 5 -5.05 8.47 3.90
N PRO A 6 -5.73 8.04 2.82
CA PRO A 6 -5.12 7.12 1.84
C PRO A 6 -3.98 7.77 1.05
N ARG A 7 -3.94 9.10 0.98
CA ARG A 7 -3.02 9.86 0.14
C ARG A 7 -1.83 10.43 0.91
N ARG A 8 -1.84 10.34 2.25
CA ARG A 8 -0.71 10.75 3.10
C ARG A 8 0.53 9.93 2.80
N ARG A 9 0.35 8.62 2.62
CA ARG A 9 1.44 7.70 2.31
C ARG A 9 2.12 8.05 0.99
N ALA A 10 1.36 8.10 -0.11
CA ALA A 10 1.91 8.43 -1.42
C ALA A 10 2.59 9.81 -1.45
N PHE A 11 2.09 10.77 -0.67
CA PHE A 11 2.77 12.04 -0.47
C PHE A 11 4.13 11.87 0.20
N TRP A 12 4.19 11.14 1.32
CA TRP A 12 5.44 10.94 2.07
C TRP A 12 6.45 10.08 1.31
N GLU A 13 6.02 9.04 0.60
CA GLU A 13 6.90 8.27 -0.31
C GLU A 13 7.53 9.20 -1.36
N ARG A 14 6.71 9.99 -2.07
CA ARG A 14 7.22 10.97 -3.04
C ARG A 14 8.07 12.07 -2.42
N PHE A 15 7.87 12.38 -1.15
CA PHE A 15 8.67 13.37 -0.43
C PHE A 15 10.07 12.82 -0.13
N PHE A 16 10.14 11.62 0.44
CA PHE A 16 11.40 10.98 0.84
C PHE A 16 12.21 10.48 -0.35
N ASP A 17 11.55 9.92 -1.37
CA ASP A 17 12.20 9.38 -2.57
C ASP A 17 12.31 10.42 -3.70
N GLY A 18 12.18 11.71 -3.38
CA GLY A 18 12.02 12.76 -4.37
C GLY A 18 12.89 14.00 -4.17
N PRO A 19 12.77 14.98 -5.07
CA PRO A 19 13.66 16.15 -5.14
C PRO A 19 13.61 17.03 -3.89
N ILE A 20 12.54 16.93 -3.08
CA ILE A 20 12.42 17.68 -1.81
C ILE A 20 13.44 17.17 -0.78
N ALA A 21 13.55 15.84 -0.63
CA ALA A 21 14.54 15.23 0.26
C ALA A 21 15.97 15.48 -0.23
N GLU A 22 16.22 15.37 -1.54
CA GLU A 22 17.53 15.68 -2.13
C GLU A 22 17.97 17.12 -1.85
N THR A 23 17.07 18.09 -2.03
CA THR A 23 17.36 19.51 -1.76
C THR A 23 17.70 19.75 -0.29
N PHE A 24 16.97 19.09 0.62
CA PHE A 24 17.26 19.16 2.06
C PHE A 24 18.62 18.56 2.39
N LEU A 25 18.93 17.37 1.87
CA LEU A 25 20.21 16.69 2.09
C LEU A 25 21.40 17.46 1.48
N ALA A 26 21.17 18.26 0.43
CA ALA A 26 22.16 19.17 -0.13
C ALA A 26 22.41 20.43 0.72
N GLY A 27 21.71 20.61 1.84
CA GLY A 27 21.86 21.73 2.76
C GLY A 27 20.99 22.95 2.45
N ASP A 28 20.18 22.92 1.39
CA ASP A 28 19.21 23.98 1.08
C ASP A 28 17.88 23.74 1.81
N GLU A 29 17.90 23.95 3.13
CA GLU A 29 16.69 23.79 3.95
C GLU A 29 15.57 24.78 3.59
N ALA A 30 15.93 25.97 3.09
CA ALA A 30 14.96 27.00 2.74
C ALA A 30 14.20 26.61 1.47
N GLY A 31 14.91 26.14 0.44
CA GLY A 31 14.33 25.58 -0.77
C GLY A 31 13.47 24.35 -0.48
N ALA A 32 13.97 23.42 0.35
CA ALA A 32 13.21 22.24 0.76
C ALA A 32 11.90 22.60 1.48
N ARG A 33 11.92 23.58 2.40
CA ARG A 33 10.71 24.07 3.07
C ARG A 33 9.70 24.67 2.10
N ALA A 34 10.15 25.51 1.17
CA ALA A 34 9.30 26.11 0.16
C ALA A 34 8.66 25.05 -0.74
N ALA A 35 9.45 24.07 -1.20
CA ALA A 35 8.98 22.97 -2.04
C ALA A 35 7.96 22.07 -1.31
N THR A 36 8.20 21.80 -0.02
CA THR A 36 7.27 21.06 0.84
C THR A 36 5.93 21.79 0.95
N ALA A 37 5.95 23.09 1.26
CA ALA A 37 4.74 23.90 1.39
C ALA A 37 3.96 23.94 0.06
N ALA A 38 4.65 24.08 -1.07
CA ALA A 38 4.04 24.05 -2.39
C ALA A 38 3.39 22.68 -2.68
N ALA A 39 4.07 21.57 -2.36
CA ALA A 39 3.56 20.22 -2.55
C ALA A 39 2.33 19.92 -1.67
N LEU A 40 2.30 20.41 -0.43
CA LEU A 40 1.17 20.29 0.48
C LEU A 40 -0.07 21.08 0.03
N ASN A 41 0.16 22.22 -0.63
CA ASN A 41 -0.91 23.12 -1.08
C ASN A 41 -1.36 22.84 -2.52
N ARG A 42 -0.68 21.92 -3.24
CA ARG A 42 -1.03 21.59 -4.61
C ARG A 42 -2.42 20.95 -4.66
N PRO A 43 -3.39 21.51 -5.41
CA PRO A 43 -4.70 20.90 -5.55
C PRO A 43 -4.55 19.53 -6.21
N GLN A 44 -5.01 18.49 -5.51
CA GLN A 44 -4.98 17.12 -6.01
C GLN A 44 -6.14 16.89 -6.97
N THR A 45 -5.97 17.31 -8.22
CA THR A 45 -6.99 17.20 -9.28
C THR A 45 -7.04 15.82 -9.92
N GLU A 46 -5.97 15.03 -9.82
CA GLU A 46 -5.90 13.70 -10.41
C GLU A 46 -6.47 12.63 -9.47
N LYS A 47 -7.36 11.81 -10.03
CA LYS A 47 -7.87 10.62 -9.37
C LYS A 47 -6.75 9.57 -9.47
N PRO A 48 -6.18 9.09 -8.35
CA PRO A 48 -5.10 8.12 -8.41
C PRO A 48 -5.57 6.85 -9.11
N GLU A 49 -4.76 6.32 -10.01
CA GLU A 49 -4.99 5.00 -10.58
C GLU A 49 -4.74 3.94 -9.50
N GLY A 50 -5.69 3.03 -9.33
CA GLY A 50 -5.51 1.87 -8.47
C GLY A 50 -4.68 0.82 -9.20
N VAL A 51 -3.78 0.16 -8.48
CA VAL A 51 -2.98 -0.95 -9.01
C VAL A 51 -3.43 -2.24 -8.35
N VAL A 52 -3.53 -3.31 -9.14
CA VAL A 52 -3.82 -4.66 -8.66
C VAL A 52 -2.62 -5.54 -8.91
N HIS A 53 -2.15 -6.21 -7.85
CA HIS A 53 -1.10 -7.21 -7.94
C HIS A 53 -1.68 -8.59 -7.63
N ILE A 54 -1.35 -9.58 -8.48
CA ILE A 54 -1.60 -11.00 -8.18
C ILE A 54 -0.34 -11.55 -7.55
N VAL A 55 -0.46 -12.03 -6.32
CA VAL A 55 0.66 -12.49 -5.50
C VAL A 55 0.45 -13.96 -5.15
N GLY A 56 1.46 -14.78 -5.41
CA GLY A 56 1.49 -16.16 -4.90
C GLY A 56 1.88 -16.15 -3.43
N ALA A 57 1.01 -16.66 -2.55
CA ALA A 57 1.24 -16.73 -1.10
C ALA A 57 2.15 -17.91 -0.67
N GLY A 58 2.57 -18.76 -1.60
CA GLY A 58 3.29 -19.99 -1.29
C GLY A 58 2.38 -21.07 -0.67
N PRO A 59 2.95 -22.15 -0.12
CA PRO A 59 2.19 -23.28 0.44
C PRO A 59 1.64 -23.02 1.87
N GLY A 60 1.86 -21.83 2.42
CA GLY A 60 1.31 -21.40 3.72
C GLY A 60 2.35 -20.93 4.73
N ASP A 61 3.61 -21.36 4.59
CA ASP A 61 4.72 -20.87 5.41
C ASP A 61 5.12 -19.44 4.98
N PRO A 62 5.05 -18.43 5.88
CA PRO A 62 5.42 -17.05 5.56
C PRO A 62 6.87 -16.88 5.09
N GLU A 63 7.79 -17.74 5.52
CA GLU A 63 9.21 -17.67 5.13
C GLU A 63 9.44 -18.06 3.67
N LEU A 64 8.46 -18.70 3.03
CA LEU A 64 8.52 -19.09 1.62
C LEU A 64 8.01 -18.00 0.67
N LEU A 65 7.60 -16.83 1.20
CA LEU A 65 7.26 -15.68 0.36
C LEU A 65 8.51 -15.13 -0.34
N THR A 66 8.36 -14.76 -1.60
CA THR A 66 9.38 -13.93 -2.25
C THR A 66 9.45 -12.56 -1.57
N LEU A 67 10.63 -11.92 -1.60
CA LEU A 67 10.79 -10.56 -1.06
C LEU A 67 9.84 -9.54 -1.72
N LYS A 68 9.50 -9.75 -3.00
CA LYS A 68 8.53 -8.90 -3.70
C LYS A 68 7.11 -9.12 -3.17
N ALA A 69 6.71 -10.37 -2.94
CA ALA A 69 5.40 -10.69 -2.36
C ALA A 69 5.25 -10.07 -0.97
N LEU A 70 6.26 -10.21 -0.12
CA LEU A 70 6.28 -9.61 1.22
C LEU A 70 6.08 -8.09 1.16
N ARG A 71 6.86 -7.39 0.32
CA ARG A 71 6.74 -5.94 0.14
C ARG A 71 5.33 -5.55 -0.29
N LEU A 72 4.79 -6.20 -1.31
CA LEU A 72 3.44 -5.93 -1.81
C LEU A 72 2.35 -6.17 -0.75
N ILE A 73 2.49 -7.20 0.09
CA ILE A 73 1.55 -7.50 1.18
C ILE A 73 1.64 -6.43 2.29
N GLN A 74 2.85 -5.99 2.64
CA GLN A 74 3.07 -4.90 3.59
C GLN A 74 2.56 -3.55 3.06
N ASP A 75 2.59 -3.37 1.74
CA ASP A 75 2.18 -2.14 1.06
C ASP A 75 0.69 -2.11 0.70
N ALA A 76 -0.01 -3.25 0.70
CA ALA A 76 -1.40 -3.29 0.24
C ALA A 76 -2.35 -2.50 1.16
N ASP A 77 -3.21 -1.69 0.56
CA ASP A 77 -4.34 -1.06 1.25
C ASP A 77 -5.50 -2.05 1.45
N VAL A 78 -5.69 -2.95 0.48
CA VAL A 78 -6.73 -3.98 0.50
C VAL A 78 -6.11 -5.30 0.05
N ILE A 79 -6.38 -6.37 0.79
CA ILE A 79 -5.94 -7.74 0.46
C ILE A 79 -7.18 -8.60 0.26
N LEU A 80 -7.35 -9.10 -0.96
CA LEU A 80 -8.30 -10.16 -1.29
C LEU A 80 -7.58 -11.51 -1.12
N TYR A 81 -8.14 -12.42 -0.34
CA TYR A 81 -7.51 -13.73 -0.09
C TYR A 81 -8.52 -14.88 -0.03
N ASP A 82 -8.06 -16.10 -0.23
CA ASP A 82 -8.87 -17.32 -0.11
C ASP A 82 -8.38 -18.22 1.04
N ARG A 83 -8.96 -19.42 1.15
CA ARG A 83 -8.68 -20.35 2.26
C ARG A 83 -7.25 -20.88 2.27
N LEU A 84 -6.58 -20.93 1.12
CA LEU A 84 -5.24 -21.50 1.00
C LEU A 84 -4.16 -20.56 1.55
N VAL A 85 -4.49 -19.29 1.76
CA VAL A 85 -3.58 -18.33 2.37
C VAL A 85 -3.61 -18.50 3.89
N GLY A 86 -2.49 -18.95 4.45
CA GLY A 86 -2.36 -19.12 5.90
C GLY A 86 -2.35 -17.79 6.67
N GLU A 87 -2.81 -17.83 7.92
CA GLU A 87 -2.84 -16.66 8.81
C GLU A 87 -1.46 -16.02 9.00
N GLY A 88 -0.38 -16.81 8.99
CA GLY A 88 0.98 -16.30 9.07
C GLY A 88 1.30 -15.29 7.96
N VAL A 89 0.84 -15.54 6.73
CA VAL A 89 1.03 -14.63 5.59
C VAL A 89 0.19 -13.37 5.77
N LEU A 90 -1.08 -13.52 6.19
CA LEU A 90 -1.97 -12.38 6.44
C LEU A 90 -1.48 -11.48 7.58
N ASN A 91 -0.78 -12.05 8.56
CA ASN A 91 -0.19 -11.31 9.68
C ASN A 91 0.99 -10.42 9.28
N LEU A 92 1.59 -10.64 8.10
CA LEU A 92 2.62 -9.77 7.54
C LEU A 92 2.03 -8.50 6.92
N ALA A 93 0.73 -8.46 6.65
CA ALA A 93 0.07 -7.29 6.11
C ALA A 93 0.10 -6.12 7.08
N ARG A 94 0.02 -4.91 6.52
CA ARG A 94 -0.17 -3.67 7.28
C ARG A 94 -1.37 -3.81 8.25
N ARG A 95 -1.27 -3.23 9.45
CA ARG A 95 -2.29 -3.38 10.50
C ARG A 95 -3.64 -2.77 10.13
N ASP A 96 -3.65 -1.73 9.32
CA ASP A 96 -4.81 -1.00 8.82
C ASP A 96 -5.19 -1.41 7.37
N ALA A 97 -4.56 -2.45 6.81
CA ALA A 97 -4.98 -3.00 5.53
C ALA A 97 -6.34 -3.71 5.70
N LEU A 98 -7.28 -3.43 4.80
CA LEU A 98 -8.56 -4.12 4.76
C LEU A 98 -8.35 -5.54 4.20
N ARG A 99 -8.72 -6.56 4.97
CA ARG A 99 -8.61 -7.97 4.55
C ARG A 99 -9.99 -8.50 4.20
N LEU A 100 -10.17 -8.93 2.96
CA LEU A 100 -11.45 -9.45 2.46
C LEU A 100 -11.28 -10.89 1.98
N TYR A 101 -11.98 -11.80 2.65
CA TYR A 101 -12.03 -13.19 2.23
C TYR A 101 -12.94 -13.34 1.00
N VAL A 102 -12.43 -13.97 -0.05
CA VAL A 102 -13.14 -14.19 -1.33
C VAL A 102 -13.24 -15.67 -1.71
N GLY A 103 -12.85 -16.57 -0.82
CA GLY A 103 -12.94 -18.01 -1.06
C GLY A 103 -14.38 -18.55 -1.02
N LYS A 104 -14.61 -19.71 -1.64
CA LYS A 104 -15.89 -20.42 -1.55
C LYS A 104 -15.98 -21.21 -0.24
N ALA A 105 -16.93 -20.89 0.63
CA ALA A 105 -17.33 -21.77 1.73
C ALA A 105 -18.22 -22.90 1.18
N LYS A 106 -17.95 -24.17 1.54
CA LYS A 106 -18.95 -25.23 1.30
C LYS A 106 -20.20 -24.83 2.10
N ALA A 107 -21.30 -24.59 1.40
CA ALA A 107 -22.63 -24.15 1.86
C ALA A 107 -23.00 -22.67 1.70
N ASP A 108 -22.17 -21.81 1.08
CA ASP A 108 -22.55 -20.41 0.80
C ASP A 108 -22.43 -20.08 -0.71
N HIS A 109 -23.45 -20.49 -1.47
CA HIS A 109 -23.51 -20.28 -2.91
C HIS A 109 -23.93 -18.84 -3.22
N ALA A 110 -22.96 -17.98 -3.52
CA ALA A 110 -23.21 -16.61 -3.98
C ALA A 110 -23.80 -16.50 -5.42
N ALA A 111 -24.16 -17.61 -6.07
CA ALA A 111 -24.81 -17.61 -7.37
C ALA A 111 -25.86 -18.74 -7.45
N PRO A 112 -27.11 -18.42 -7.86
CA PRO A 112 -28.09 -19.45 -8.20
C PRO A 112 -27.64 -20.16 -9.48
N GLN A 113 -27.79 -21.47 -9.48
CA GLN A 113 -27.49 -22.37 -10.59
C GLN A 113 -28.75 -22.58 -11.43
#